data_AF-A0A101X621-F1
#
_entry.id   AF-A0A101X621-F1
#
_cell.length_a   1.000
_cell.length_b   1.000
_cell.length_c   1.000
_cell.angle_alpha   90.00
_cell.angle_beta   90.00
_cell.angle_gamma   90.00
#
_symmetry.space_group_name_H-M   'P 1'
#
loop_
_entity.id
_entity.type
_entity.pdbx_description
1 polymer ?
#
loop_
_entity_poly.entity_id
_entity_poly.type
_entity_poly.pdbx_seq_one_letter_code
_entity_poly.pdbx_strand_id
1 'polypeptide(L)'
;MLLEERQKRPSKEAGRVIVMDWFTPAVLTDSEVALVKFTEVPLKVFVNEFNDYVAQGMKIFNMVNSREVALALRVAGVKLPSDRVEMTIDDVRYIAPGSLIFYVYVDDKASEPLKIYKIELKG
;
A
#
# COMPACT_ATOMS: atom_id res chain seq x y z
N MET A 1 -6.67 4.29 -36.07
CA MET A 1 -6.27 3.53 -34.87
C MET A 1 -5.58 4.47 -33.91
N LEU A 2 -6.30 5.09 -32.98
CA LEU A 2 -5.72 5.89 -31.88
C LEU A 2 -6.80 6.21 -30.82
N LEU A 3 -7.69 5.25 -30.55
CA LEU A 3 -8.76 5.37 -29.55
C LEU A 3 -8.98 4.10 -28.71
N GLU A 4 -8.28 3.00 -29.00
CA GLU A 4 -8.54 1.69 -28.37
C GLU A 4 -7.63 1.35 -27.20
N GLU A 5 -6.57 2.12 -26.93
CA GLU A 5 -5.66 1.83 -25.78
C GLU A 5 -6.05 2.53 -24.47
N ARG A 6 -7.12 3.35 -24.45
CA ARG A 6 -7.66 3.93 -23.21
C ARG A 6 -8.68 3.02 -22.49
N GLN A 7 -8.89 1.80 -22.97
CA GLN A 7 -9.78 0.81 -22.35
C GLN A 7 -9.04 -0.25 -21.52
N LYS A 8 -8.08 0.18 -20.70
CA LYS A 8 -7.86 -0.47 -19.40
C LYS A 8 -8.21 0.54 -18.31
N ARG A 9 -9.51 0.76 -18.13
CA ARG A 9 -9.99 1.31 -16.86
C ARG A 9 -9.47 0.38 -15.77
N PRO A 10 -8.77 0.89 -14.74
CA PRO A 10 -8.61 0.10 -13.54
C PRO A 10 -10.02 -0.25 -13.07
N SER A 11 -10.22 -1.52 -12.75
CA SER A 11 -11.40 -2.02 -12.04
C SER A 11 -11.75 -1.06 -10.89
N LYS A 12 -13.03 -0.94 -10.57
CA LYS A 12 -13.57 -0.13 -9.47
C LYS A 12 -12.91 -0.49 -8.12
N GLU A 13 -11.74 0.05 -7.81
CA GLU A 13 -10.93 -0.13 -6.59
C GLU A 13 -9.60 0.58 -6.89
N ALA A 14 -9.13 1.68 -6.31
CA ALA A 14 -9.44 2.44 -5.12
C ALA A 14 -8.94 3.88 -5.37
N GLY A 15 -9.65 4.94 -5.01
CA GLY A 15 -9.09 6.31 -5.06
C GLY A 15 -8.04 6.59 -3.97
N ARG A 16 -7.72 5.56 -3.17
CA ARG A 16 -6.97 5.63 -1.92
C ARG A 16 -5.91 4.54 -1.88
N VAL A 17 -4.71 4.91 -1.46
CA VAL A 17 -3.61 3.99 -1.18
C VAL A 17 -3.24 4.15 0.29
N ILE A 18 -3.06 3.05 1.00
CA ILE A 18 -2.57 3.04 2.37
C ILE A 18 -1.21 2.34 2.36
N VAL A 19 -0.20 2.99 2.93
CA VAL A 19 1.12 2.40 3.15
C VAL A 19 1.36 2.37 4.64
N MET A 20 1.61 1.18 5.19
CA MET A 20 1.79 0.97 6.62
C MET A 20 2.94 0.01 6.89
N ASP A 21 3.64 0.20 7.99
CA ASP A 21 4.69 -0.71 8.47
C ASP A 21 4.26 -1.54 9.68
N TRP A 22 2.98 -1.49 9.97
CA TRP A 22 2.29 -2.32 10.95
C TRP A 22 1.01 -2.82 10.30
N PHE A 23 0.64 -4.06 10.59
CA PHE A 23 -0.66 -4.61 10.23
C PHE A 23 -1.13 -5.49 11.38
N THR A 24 -2.39 -5.34 11.76
CA THR A 24 -3.01 -6.13 12.84
C THR A 24 -4.36 -6.63 12.37
N PRO A 25 -4.76 -7.88 12.70
CA PRO A 25 -6.09 -8.39 12.38
C PRO A 25 -7.23 -7.49 12.90
N ALA A 26 -6.98 -6.66 13.91
CA ALA A 26 -7.98 -5.72 14.42
C ALA A 26 -8.43 -4.66 13.39
N VAL A 27 -7.66 -4.40 12.32
CA VAL A 27 -8.09 -3.50 11.22
C VAL A 27 -9.12 -4.15 10.29
N LEU A 28 -9.37 -5.44 10.44
CA LEU A 28 -10.34 -6.19 9.64
C LEU A 28 -11.71 -6.14 10.30
N THR A 29 -12.77 -6.15 9.49
CA THR A 29 -14.13 -6.43 9.95
C THR A 29 -14.35 -7.93 10.13
N ASP A 30 -15.35 -8.34 10.93
CA ASP A 30 -15.66 -9.76 11.18
C ASP A 30 -15.88 -10.59 9.90
N SER A 31 -16.37 -9.96 8.81
CA SER A 31 -16.52 -10.56 7.48
C SER A 31 -15.19 -10.72 6.71
N GLU A 32 -14.21 -9.86 6.95
CA GLU A 32 -12.90 -9.85 6.25
C GLU A 32 -11.86 -10.74 6.94
N VAL A 33 -12.06 -11.07 8.22
CA VAL A 33 -11.17 -11.98 8.98
C VAL A 33 -11.05 -13.36 8.29
N ALA A 34 -12.02 -13.75 7.46
CA ALA A 34 -12.01 -15.04 6.79
C ALA A 34 -10.95 -15.18 5.68
N LEU A 35 -10.55 -14.11 4.96
CA LEU A 35 -9.66 -14.22 3.79
C LEU A 35 -8.86 -12.93 3.53
N VAL A 36 -7.71 -12.78 4.20
CA VAL A 36 -6.69 -11.78 3.83
C VAL A 36 -5.58 -12.45 3.04
N LYS A 37 -5.26 -11.90 1.86
CA LYS A 37 -4.14 -12.38 1.05
C LYS A 37 -3.01 -11.36 1.03
N PHE A 38 -1.82 -11.82 1.42
CA PHE A 38 -0.57 -11.09 1.29
C PHE A 38 0.12 -11.58 0.02
N THR A 39 0.42 -10.66 -0.90
CA THR A 39 1.21 -10.95 -2.11
C THR A 39 2.47 -10.11 -2.06
N GLU A 40 3.64 -10.75 -2.02
CA GLU A 40 4.93 -10.04 -2.09
C GLU A 40 5.03 -9.30 -3.44
N VAL A 41 5.43 -8.04 -3.39
CA VAL A 41 5.63 -7.18 -4.56
C VAL A 41 7.12 -6.89 -4.69
N PRO A 42 7.76 -7.22 -5.81
CA PRO A 42 9.16 -6.87 -6.03
C PRO A 42 9.37 -5.36 -5.94
N LEU A 43 10.44 -4.92 -5.28
CA LEU A 43 10.68 -3.49 -5.02
C LEU A 43 10.62 -2.62 -6.28
N LYS A 44 11.24 -3.08 -7.36
CA LYS A 44 11.25 -2.35 -8.64
C LYS A 44 9.84 -2.16 -9.20
N VAL A 45 8.96 -3.15 -9.05
CA VAL A 45 7.57 -3.07 -9.49
C VAL A 45 6.81 -2.09 -8.60
N PHE A 46 6.95 -2.23 -7.28
CA PHE A 46 6.32 -1.33 -6.31
C PHE A 46 6.69 0.13 -6.54
N VAL A 47 7.98 0.45 -6.71
CA VAL A 47 8.44 1.84 -6.93
C VAL A 47 7.78 2.46 -8.17
N ASN A 48 7.70 1.71 -9.27
CA ASN A 48 7.08 2.20 -10.50
C ASN A 48 5.58 2.44 -10.31
N GLU A 49 4.85 1.42 -9.85
CA GLU A 49 3.39 1.50 -9.67
C GLU A 49 3.00 2.56 -8.63
N PHE A 50 3.72 2.63 -7.50
CA PHE A 50 3.45 3.60 -6.46
C PHE A 50 3.65 5.03 -6.94
N ASN A 51 4.75 5.28 -7.66
CA ASN A 51 5.03 6.60 -8.20
C ASN A 51 4.00 7.01 -9.27
N ASP A 52 3.45 6.04 -10.01
CA ASP A 52 2.35 6.28 -10.93
C ASP A 52 1.05 6.62 -10.18
N TYR A 53 0.75 5.98 -9.05
CA TYR A 53 -0.40 6.34 -8.20
C TYR A 53 -0.31 7.77 -7.67
N VAL A 54 0.89 8.17 -7.24
CA VAL A 54 1.17 9.55 -6.80
C VAL A 54 0.97 10.53 -7.96
N ALA A 55 1.50 10.21 -9.15
CA ALA A 55 1.36 11.05 -10.34
C ALA A 55 -0.10 11.17 -10.83
N GLN A 56 -0.91 10.14 -10.63
CA GLN A 56 -2.35 10.14 -10.91
C GLN A 56 -3.18 10.90 -9.86
N GLY A 57 -2.57 11.40 -8.79
CA GLY A 57 -3.25 12.16 -7.74
C GLY A 57 -4.11 11.30 -6.81
N MET A 58 -3.78 10.01 -6.67
CA MET A 58 -4.46 9.15 -5.70
C MET A 58 -4.22 9.64 -4.28
N LYS A 59 -5.21 9.47 -3.39
CA LYS A 59 -5.06 9.87 -1.98
C LYS A 59 -4.19 8.86 -1.24
N ILE A 60 -2.98 9.25 -0.88
CA ILE A 60 -2.03 8.41 -0.16
C ILE A 60 -2.15 8.65 1.35
N PHE A 61 -2.43 7.60 2.11
CA PHE A 61 -2.32 7.57 3.57
C PHE A 61 -0.97 6.97 3.93
N ASN A 62 0.03 7.84 4.16
CA ASN A 62 1.33 7.41 4.66
C ASN A 62 1.22 7.15 6.18
N MET A 63 1.20 5.89 6.57
CA MET A 63 1.11 5.44 7.96
C MET A 63 2.38 4.71 8.44
N VAL A 64 3.50 4.93 7.74
CA VAL A 64 4.80 4.35 8.12
C VAL A 64 5.33 5.06 9.37
N ASN A 65 5.52 4.30 10.45
CA ASN A 65 5.96 4.82 11.74
C ASN A 65 7.48 4.67 11.94
N SER A 66 8.06 3.60 11.40
CA SER A 66 9.47 3.28 11.49
C SER A 66 10.30 4.20 10.61
N ARG A 67 11.25 4.88 11.24
CA ARG A 67 12.24 5.72 10.55
C ARG A 67 13.06 4.91 9.55
N GLU A 68 13.36 3.66 9.87
CA GLU A 68 14.15 2.77 9.02
C GLU A 68 13.41 2.44 7.72
N VAL A 69 12.13 2.04 7.83
CA VAL A 69 11.28 1.75 6.68
C VAL A 69 11.08 2.99 5.81
N ALA A 70 10.81 4.14 6.43
CA ALA A 70 10.66 5.41 5.71
C ALA A 70 11.94 5.79 4.94
N LEU A 71 13.12 5.59 5.55
CA LEU A 71 14.40 5.84 4.90
C LEU A 71 14.64 4.86 3.74
N ALA A 72 14.36 3.57 3.93
CA ALA A 72 14.52 2.55 2.91
C ALA A 72 13.65 2.84 1.67
N LEU A 73 12.38 3.21 1.87
CA LEU A 73 11.47 3.61 0.79
C LEU A 73 12.00 4.84 0.03
N ARG A 74 12.50 5.84 0.76
CA ARG A 74 13.08 7.05 0.15
C ARG A 74 14.32 6.74 -0.68
N VAL A 75 15.23 5.91 -0.17
CA VAL A 75 16.44 5.49 -0.88
C VAL A 75 16.09 4.66 -2.12
N ALA A 76 15.05 3.84 -2.05
CA ALA A 76 14.53 3.07 -3.18
C ALA A 76 13.84 3.93 -4.26
N GLY A 77 13.63 5.23 -4.02
CA GLY A 77 13.01 6.15 -4.99
C GLY A 77 11.48 6.19 -4.94
N VAL A 78 10.87 5.73 -3.85
CA VAL A 78 9.43 5.83 -3.63
C VAL A 78 9.06 7.28 -3.28
N LYS A 79 8.12 7.87 -4.03
CA LYS A 79 7.58 9.22 -3.79
C LYS A 79 6.53 9.24 -2.69
N LEU A 80 6.84 8.65 -1.55
CA LEU A 80 5.97 8.63 -0.38
C LEU A 80 5.83 10.08 0.17
N PRO A 81 4.60 10.58 0.41
CA PRO A 81 4.42 11.89 1.03
C PRO A 81 5.13 11.98 2.38
N SER A 82 5.74 13.13 2.67
CA SER A 82 6.41 13.38 3.97
C SER A 82 5.44 13.38 5.15
N ASP A 83 4.18 13.74 4.87
CA ASP A 83 3.18 13.95 5.90
C ASP A 83 2.65 12.58 6.34
N ARG A 84 3.08 12.17 7.54
CA ARG A 84 2.56 10.99 8.20
C ARG A 84 1.12 11.26 8.66
N VAL A 85 0.26 10.28 8.42
CA VAL A 85 -1.10 10.23 8.93
C VAL A 85 -1.12 9.27 10.11
N GLU A 86 -1.48 9.79 11.28
CA GLU A 86 -1.84 8.96 12.43
C GLU A 86 -3.34 8.71 12.41
N MET A 87 -3.72 7.44 12.51
CA MET A 87 -5.11 6.99 12.51
C MET A 87 -5.30 5.93 13.58
N THR A 88 -6.49 5.90 14.18
CA THR A 88 -6.87 4.81 15.09
C THR A 88 -7.13 3.53 14.29
N ILE A 89 -7.16 2.38 14.97
CA ILE A 89 -7.51 1.11 14.33
C ILE A 89 -8.91 1.17 13.70
N ASP A 90 -9.86 1.85 14.34
CA ASP A 90 -11.22 1.98 13.82
C ASP A 90 -11.28 2.87 12.57
N ASP A 91 -10.47 3.94 12.50
CA ASP A 91 -10.34 4.76 11.29
C ASP A 91 -9.79 3.93 10.12
N VAL A 92 -8.75 3.13 10.38
CA VAL A 92 -8.15 2.25 9.36
C VAL A 92 -9.18 1.21 8.90
N ARG A 93 -9.90 0.58 9.83
CA ARG A 93 -10.98 -0.37 9.52
C ARG A 93 -12.04 0.25 8.63
N TYR A 94 -12.36 1.53 8.82
CA TYR A 94 -13.34 2.24 7.99
C TYR A 94 -12.83 2.54 6.57
N ILE A 95 -11.55 2.87 6.41
CA ILE A 95 -10.99 3.25 5.09
C ILE A 95 -10.38 2.10 4.31
N ALA A 96 -9.98 1.01 4.97
CA ALA A 96 -9.32 -0.15 4.36
C ALA A 96 -10.18 -0.81 3.27
N PRO A 97 -11.51 -1.00 3.44
CA PRO A 97 -12.37 -1.47 2.36
C PRO A 97 -12.31 -0.54 1.14
N GLY A 98 -12.01 -1.11 -0.02
CA GLY A 98 -11.84 -0.35 -1.27
C GLY A 98 -10.64 0.60 -1.26
N SER A 99 -9.60 0.32 -0.47
CA SER A 99 -8.28 0.94 -0.55
C SER A 99 -7.24 -0.05 -1.09
N LEU A 100 -6.23 0.45 -1.78
CA LEU A 100 -5.04 -0.33 -2.10
C LEU A 100 -4.10 -0.31 -0.90
N ILE A 101 -3.83 -1.46 -0.29
CA ILE A 101 -3.08 -1.52 0.97
C ILE A 101 -1.72 -2.16 0.74
N PHE A 102 -0.68 -1.48 1.17
CA PHE A 102 0.70 -1.98 1.18
C PHE A 102 1.22 -2.07 2.61
N TYR A 103 1.66 -3.26 2.98
CA TYR A 103 2.44 -3.50 4.19
C TYR A 103 3.92 -3.57 3.85
N VAL A 104 4.73 -2.78 4.55
CA VAL A 104 6.16 -2.63 4.27
C VAL A 104 6.98 -2.80 5.53
N TYR A 105 8.06 -3.57 5.49
CA TYR A 105 8.97 -3.70 6.62
C TYR A 105 10.39 -3.99 6.16
N VAL A 106 11.35 -3.82 7.07
CA VAL A 106 12.74 -4.18 6.82
C VAL A 106 13.03 -5.54 7.47
N ASP A 107 13.56 -6.46 6.67
CA ASP A 107 14.08 -7.77 7.07
C ASP A 107 15.59 -7.79 6.87
N ASP A 108 16.34 -7.62 7.96
CA ASP A 108 17.81 -7.56 7.94
C ASP A 108 18.49 -8.88 7.55
N LYS A 109 17.73 -9.98 7.48
CA LYS A 109 18.21 -11.31 7.11
C LYS A 109 17.88 -11.67 5.66
N ALA A 110 17.04 -10.89 5.00
CA ALA A 110 16.68 -11.12 3.60
C ALA A 110 17.76 -10.62 2.64
N SER A 111 17.89 -11.27 1.48
CA SER A 111 18.78 -10.81 0.40
C SER A 111 18.35 -9.44 -0.14
N GLU A 112 17.05 -9.15 -0.09
CA GLU A 112 16.46 -7.85 -0.36
C GLU A 112 15.79 -7.36 0.93
N PRO A 113 16.42 -6.42 1.66
CA PRO A 113 16.00 -6.09 3.02
C PRO A 113 14.62 -5.41 3.09
N LEU A 114 14.23 -4.64 2.08
CA LEU A 114 12.92 -3.99 2.07
C LEU A 114 11.86 -4.94 1.51
N LYS A 115 10.98 -5.42 2.38
CA LYS A 115 9.88 -6.31 2.02
C LYS A 115 8.58 -5.53 1.88
N ILE A 116 7.87 -5.78 0.79
CA ILE A 116 6.63 -5.10 0.43
C ILE A 116 5.58 -6.15 0.10
N TYR A 117 4.43 -6.06 0.75
CA TYR A 117 3.29 -6.92 0.51
C TYR A 117 2.08 -6.08 0.14
N LYS A 118 1.42 -6.43 -0.96
CA LYS A 118 0.06 -5.96 -1.25
C LYS A 118 -0.92 -6.80 -0.44
N ILE A 119 -1.80 -6.14 0.30
CA ILE A 119 -2.86 -6.76 1.08
C ILE A 119 -4.16 -6.67 0.28
N GLU A 120 -4.75 -7.83 -0.01
CA GLU A 120 -6.05 -7.96 -0.65
C GLU A 120 -7.06 -8.42 0.40
N LEU A 121 -8.05 -7.58 0.68
CA LEU A 121 -9.20 -7.90 1.54
C LEU A 121 -10.29 -8.48 0.66
N LYS A 122 -10.69 -9.75 0.87
CA LYS A 122 -11.85 -10.31 0.18
C LYS A 122 -13.12 -9.93 0.93
N GLY A 123 -13.99 -9.18 0.27
CA GLY A 123 -15.40 -8.99 0.65
C GLY A 123 -16.29 -10.04 0.01
#